data_AF-A0A7K1J6J9-F1
#
_entry.id   AF-A0A7K1J6J9-F1
#
_cell.length_a   1.000
_cell.length_b   1.000
_cell.length_c   1.000
_cell.angle_alpha   90.00
_cell.angle_beta   90.00
_cell.angle_gamma   90.00
#
_symmetry.space_group_name_H-M   'P 1'
#
loop_
_entity.id
_entity.type
_entity.pdbx_description
1 polymer ?
#
loop_
_entity_poly.entity_id
_entity_poly.type
_entity_poly.pdbx_seq_one_letter_code
_entity_poly.pdbx_strand_id
1 'polypeptide(L)'
;MIGMLRGHIESVDTTTALVNVHDVGFELRMPANDLATMHAGQETTIYTSMSVSQDAITLFGFLDAHSKRMFLQLQKVSGIGPKVALSLLSTLTPDDLAQAIHDGDDKALSRAPGLGKKAHRKSFSSSKDPSMWRTSRDPRLRPHGIVPLIRVSSRWWKVSCRSAGTNRMRRRLLRT
;
A
#
# COMPACT_ATOMS: atom_id res chain seq x y z
N MET A 1 17.22 10.37 -4.97
CA MET A 1 16.05 9.97 -4.18
C MET A 1 15.42 8.75 -4.84
N ILE A 2 15.14 7.69 -4.07
CA ILE A 2 14.38 6.53 -4.58
C ILE A 2 12.89 6.84 -4.35
N GLY A 3 12.10 6.88 -5.43
CA GLY A 3 10.69 7.30 -5.37
C GLY A 3 9.69 6.14 -5.38
N MET A 4 10.08 5.01 -5.96
CA MET A 4 9.28 3.80 -6.13
C MET A 4 10.23 2.62 -6.38
N LEU A 5 9.83 1.44 -5.93
CA LEU A 5 10.45 0.16 -6.27
C LEU A 5 9.39 -0.76 -6.88
N ARG A 6 9.79 -1.61 -7.81
CA ARG A 6 8.98 -2.70 -8.33
C ARG A 6 9.82 -3.96 -8.35
N GLY A 7 9.35 -5.02 -7.73
CA GLY A 7 10.10 -6.26 -7.57
C GLY A 7 9.33 -7.32 -6.80
N HIS A 8 10.03 -8.39 -6.45
CA HIS A 8 9.45 -9.51 -5.70
C HIS A 8 9.74 -9.37 -4.21
N ILE A 9 8.77 -9.72 -3.37
CA ILE A 9 8.94 -9.80 -1.92
C ILE A 9 9.73 -11.08 -1.60
N GLU A 10 10.90 -10.93 -0.98
CA GLU A 10 11.70 -12.07 -0.53
C GLU A 10 11.27 -12.51 0.88
N SER A 11 11.07 -11.54 1.77
CA SER A 11 10.61 -11.78 3.13
C SER A 11 9.80 -10.61 3.68
N VAL A 12 8.95 -10.92 4.65
CA VAL A 12 8.14 -9.95 5.40
C VAL A 12 8.36 -10.22 6.89
N ASP A 13 8.84 -9.21 7.60
CA ASP A 13 8.96 -9.20 9.05
C ASP A 13 7.85 -8.33 9.67
N THR A 14 7.86 -8.22 11.01
CA THR A 14 6.87 -7.41 11.75
C THR A 14 6.87 -5.93 11.37
N THR A 15 8.02 -5.37 10.98
CA THR A 15 8.16 -3.93 10.69
C THR A 15 8.81 -3.62 9.34
N THR A 16 9.31 -4.64 8.66
CA THR A 16 10.15 -4.51 7.47
C THR A 16 9.72 -5.50 6.40
N ALA A 17 9.96 -5.15 5.14
CA ALA A 17 9.88 -6.07 4.01
C ALA A 17 11.18 -6.02 3.22
N LEU A 18 11.68 -7.17 2.80
CA LEU A 18 12.81 -7.29 1.88
C LEU A 18 12.28 -7.47 0.46
N VAL A 19 12.69 -6.58 -0.43
CA VAL A 19 12.22 -6.54 -1.82
C VAL A 19 13.40 -6.71 -2.75
N ASN A 20 13.37 -7.75 -3.57
CA ASN A 20 14.35 -7.99 -4.61
C ASN A 20 13.95 -7.25 -5.90
N VAL A 21 14.81 -6.33 -6.33
CA VAL A 21 14.71 -5.61 -7.60
C VAL A 21 15.95 -5.91 -8.41
N HIS A 22 15.84 -6.79 -9.41
CA HIS A 22 16.95 -7.19 -10.28
C HIS A 22 18.20 -7.62 -9.49
N ASP A 23 18.03 -8.55 -8.56
CA ASP A 23 19.08 -9.12 -7.69
C ASP A 23 19.67 -8.15 -6.66
N VAL A 24 19.03 -6.99 -6.45
CA VAL A 24 19.35 -6.04 -5.38
C VAL A 24 18.24 -6.09 -4.33
N GLY A 25 18.60 -6.48 -3.11
CA GLY A 25 17.70 -6.51 -1.96
C GLY A 25 17.57 -5.13 -1.31
N PHE A 26 16.34 -4.60 -1.29
CA PHE A 26 15.98 -3.37 -0.58
C PHE A 26 15.18 -3.72 0.67
N GLU A 27 15.68 -3.34 1.84
CA GLU A 27 14.91 -3.40 3.08
C GLU A 27 14.11 -2.12 3.26
N LEU A 28 12.78 -2.26 3.42
CA LEU A 28 11.88 -1.12 3.62
C LEU A 28 11.13 -1.26 4.93
N ARG A 29 11.07 -0.17 5.69
CA ARG A 29 10.14 -0.03 6.82
C ARG A 29 8.77 0.37 6.32
N MET A 30 7.74 -0.38 6.68
CA MET A 30 6.38 -0.19 6.16
C MET A 30 5.35 -0.21 7.29
N PRO A 31 4.16 0.39 7.09
CA PRO A 31 3.05 0.27 8.04
C PRO A 31 2.63 -1.19 8.21
N ALA A 32 2.21 -1.58 9.42
CA ALA A 32 1.78 -2.95 9.70
C ALA A 32 0.59 -3.39 8.83
N ASN A 33 -0.33 -2.47 8.52
CA ASN A 33 -1.47 -2.74 7.64
C ASN A 33 -1.03 -3.13 6.22
N ASP A 34 0.03 -2.49 5.70
CA ASP A 34 0.57 -2.79 4.39
C ASP A 34 1.27 -4.16 4.42
N LEU A 35 2.13 -4.39 5.42
CA LEU A 35 2.86 -5.66 5.60
C LEU A 35 1.91 -6.87 5.73
N ALA A 36 0.78 -6.70 6.40
CA ALA A 36 -0.22 -7.77 6.58
C ALA A 36 -0.83 -8.27 5.26
N THR A 37 -0.76 -7.49 4.18
CA THR A 37 -1.26 -7.90 2.85
C THR A 37 -0.18 -8.51 1.96
N MET A 38 1.08 -8.46 2.38
CA MET A 38 2.24 -8.89 1.60
C MET A 38 2.67 -10.31 1.97
N HIS A 39 3.21 -11.04 1.00
CA HIS A 39 3.78 -12.38 1.21
C HIS A 39 4.95 -12.64 0.28
N ALA A 40 5.84 -13.55 0.66
CA ALA A 40 7.02 -13.91 -0.13
C ALA A 40 6.62 -14.45 -1.52
N GLY A 41 7.42 -14.11 -2.54
CA GLY A 41 7.19 -14.41 -3.95
C GLY A 41 6.26 -13.44 -4.69
N GLN A 42 5.50 -12.61 -3.96
CA GLN A 42 4.60 -11.63 -4.56
C GLN A 42 5.37 -10.55 -5.34
N GLU A 43 5.01 -10.28 -6.59
CA GLU A 43 5.46 -9.07 -7.29
C GLU A 43 4.60 -7.88 -6.84
N THR A 44 5.23 -6.78 -6.45
CA THR A 44 4.50 -5.57 -6.05
C THR A 44 5.24 -4.30 -6.41
N THR A 45 4.49 -3.20 -6.49
CA THR A 45 5.02 -1.85 -6.63
C THR A 45 4.88 -1.14 -5.30
N ILE A 46 6.00 -0.65 -4.76
CA ILE A 46 6.05 0.04 -3.46
C ILE A 46 6.50 1.46 -3.68
N TYR A 47 5.71 2.42 -3.21
CA TYR A 47 6.08 3.82 -3.18
C TYR A 47 7.02 4.09 -2.02
N THR A 48 8.14 4.76 -2.27
CA THR A 48 9.19 4.89 -1.26
C THR A 48 9.48 6.32 -0.86
N SER A 49 9.86 6.52 0.39
CA SER A 49 10.43 7.76 0.91
C SER A 49 11.75 7.44 1.57
N MET A 50 12.81 8.11 1.15
CA MET A 50 14.16 7.90 1.68
C MET A 50 14.50 8.97 2.71
N SER A 51 14.91 8.55 3.90
CA SER A 51 15.45 9.43 4.93
C SER A 51 16.95 9.21 5.02
N VAL A 52 17.70 10.30 4.98
CA VAL A 52 19.17 10.30 5.07
C VAL A 52 19.54 11.04 6.35
N SER A 53 20.20 10.34 7.28
CA SER A 53 20.86 10.95 8.43
C SER A 53 22.37 10.74 8.34
N GLN A 54 23.13 11.27 9.29
CA GLN A 54 24.57 11.06 9.37
C GLN A 54 24.92 9.59 9.64
N ASP A 55 24.06 8.89 10.39
CA ASP A 55 24.33 7.52 10.84
C ASP A 55 23.77 6.46 9.89
N ALA A 56 22.68 6.76 9.16
CA ALA A 56 21.98 5.76 8.38
C ALA A 56 21.15 6.33 7.22
N ILE A 57 20.95 5.49 6.21
CA ILE A 57 19.96 5.68 5.16
C ILE A 57 18.81 4.70 5.43
N THR A 58 17.59 5.21 5.55
CA THR A 58 16.40 4.38 5.78
C THR A 58 15.39 4.57 4.65
N LEU A 59 14.89 3.46 4.11
CA LEU A 59 13.78 3.46 3.18
C LEU A 59 12.48 3.17 3.91
N PHE A 60 11.48 4.02 3.67
CA PHE A 60 10.11 3.83 4.08
C PHE A 60 9.29 3.45 2.86
N GLY A 61 8.46 2.41 2.96
CA GLY A 61 7.64 1.88 1.87
C GLY A 61 6.15 2.00 2.16
N PHE A 62 5.36 2.18 1.10
CA PHE A 62 3.91 2.25 1.13
C PHE A 62 3.33 1.56 -0.10
N LEU A 63 2.25 0.79 0.06
CA LEU A 63 1.55 0.15 -1.07
C LEU A 63 0.76 1.16 -1.91
N ASP A 64 0.38 2.29 -1.33
CA ASP A 64 -0.38 3.33 -1.99
C ASP A 64 0.28 4.71 -1.91
N ALA A 65 0.06 5.52 -2.95
CA ALA A 65 0.59 6.87 -3.06
C ALA A 65 -0.04 7.82 -2.03
N HIS A 66 -1.29 7.62 -1.63
CA HIS A 66 -1.94 8.45 -0.60
C HIS A 66 -1.30 8.21 0.77
N SER A 67 -1.01 6.96 1.13
CA SER A 67 -0.27 6.63 2.36
C SER A 67 1.10 7.32 2.42
N LYS A 68 1.84 7.29 1.31
CA LYS A 68 3.12 8.03 1.19
C LYS A 68 2.94 9.54 1.37
N ARG A 69 1.93 10.15 0.76
CA ARG A 69 1.66 11.59 0.90
C ARG A 69 1.34 11.96 2.33
N MET A 70 0.46 11.19 2.98
CA MET A 70 0.11 11.40 4.38
C MET A 70 1.34 11.29 5.28
N PHE A 71 2.18 10.28 5.08
CA PHE A 71 3.46 10.15 5.79
C PHE A 71 4.37 11.38 5.66
N LEU A 72 4.48 11.95 4.46
CA LEU A 72 5.27 13.17 4.22
C LEU A 72 4.63 14.41 4.86
N GLN A 73 3.31 14.48 4.94
CA GLN A 73 2.60 15.57 5.61
C GLN A 73 2.77 15.51 7.13
N LEU A 74 2.66 14.31 7.71
CA LEU A 74 2.88 14.08 9.13
C LEU A 74 4.27 14.54 9.59
N GLN A 75 5.31 14.26 8.79
CA GLN A 75 6.68 14.68 9.13
C GLN A 75 6.88 16.20 9.15
N LYS A 76 6.00 16.99 8.52
CA LYS A 76 6.07 18.47 8.61
C LYS A 76 5.60 19.00 9.96
N VAL A 77 4.86 18.20 10.72
CA VAL A 77 4.34 18.57 12.02
C VAL A 77 5.44 18.42 13.06
N SER A 78 5.72 19.50 13.78
CA SER A 78 6.76 19.52 14.82
C SER A 78 6.52 18.42 15.87
N GLY A 79 7.54 17.59 16.11
CA GLY A 79 7.46 16.47 17.05
C GLY A 79 6.94 15.15 16.47
N ILE A 80 6.57 15.08 15.19
CA ILE A 80 6.24 13.83 14.52
C ILE A 80 7.42 13.36 13.67
N GLY A 81 8.17 12.38 14.19
CA GLY A 81 9.24 11.72 13.44
C GLY A 81 8.73 10.56 12.56
N PRO A 82 9.59 10.01 11.67
CA PRO A 82 9.23 8.91 10.76
C PRO A 82 8.64 7.67 11.46
N LYS A 83 9.20 7.31 12.64
CA LYS A 83 8.71 6.15 13.42
C LYS A 83 7.28 6.36 13.91
N VAL A 84 6.96 7.56 14.40
CA VAL A 84 5.62 7.91 14.89
C VAL A 84 4.64 7.98 13.72
N ALA A 85 5.04 8.57 12.59
CA ALA A 85 4.22 8.64 11.39
C ALA A 85 3.85 7.24 10.85
N LEU A 86 4.81 6.31 10.80
CA LEU A 86 4.53 4.91 10.44
C LEU A 86 3.56 4.24 11.42
N SER A 87 3.72 4.50 12.72
CA SER A 87 2.84 3.93 13.72
C SER A 87 1.40 4.41 13.58
N LEU A 88 1.20 5.70 13.25
CA LEU A 88 -0.13 6.25 12.99
C LEU A 88 -0.78 5.56 11.77
N LEU A 89 -0.04 5.43 10.67
CA LEU A 89 -0.51 4.75 9.45
C LEU A 89 -0.70 3.24 9.62
N SER A 90 -0.11 2.65 10.67
CA SER A 90 -0.36 1.26 11.05
C SER A 90 -1.66 1.10 11.83
N THR A 91 -2.20 2.18 12.41
CA THR A 91 -3.44 2.14 13.22
C THR A 91 -4.66 2.71 12.50
N LEU A 92 -4.45 3.70 11.63
CA LEU A 92 -5.51 4.45 10.97
C LEU A 92 -5.20 4.53 9.48
N THR A 93 -6.26 4.49 8.67
CA THR A 93 -6.11 4.78 7.24
C THR A 93 -5.75 6.25 7.03
N PRO A 94 -5.18 6.63 5.87
CA PRO A 94 -4.89 8.03 5.58
C PRO A 94 -6.11 8.95 5.71
N ASP A 95 -7.30 8.47 5.32
CA ASP A 95 -8.53 9.26 5.39
C ASP A 95 -9.04 9.40 6.84
N ASP A 96 -9.02 8.32 7.62
CA ASP A 96 -9.40 8.39 9.05
C ASP A 96 -8.44 9.28 9.84
N LEU A 97 -7.16 9.24 9.50
CA LEU A 97 -6.15 10.09 10.13
C LEU A 97 -6.38 11.56 9.78
N ALA A 98 -6.71 11.86 8.53
CA ALA A 98 -7.03 13.21 8.06
C ALA A 98 -8.29 13.76 8.77
N GLN A 99 -9.30 12.91 8.98
CA GLN A 99 -10.51 13.26 9.71
C GLN A 99 -10.23 13.48 11.21
N ALA A 100 -9.49 12.59 11.87
CA ALA A 100 -9.10 12.74 13.28
C ALA A 100 -8.28 14.02 13.52
N ILE A 101 -7.42 14.36 12.56
CA ILE A 101 -6.71 15.63 12.46
C ILE A 101 -7.73 16.77 12.38
N HIS A 102 -8.66 16.74 11.43
CA HIS A 102 -9.63 17.83 11.25
C HIS A 102 -10.48 18.10 12.50
N ASP A 103 -10.95 17.03 13.14
CA ASP A 103 -11.84 17.08 14.29
C ASP A 103 -11.10 17.38 15.60
N GLY A 104 -9.76 17.38 15.58
CA GLY A 104 -8.93 17.53 16.78
C GLY A 104 -9.11 16.37 17.76
N ASP A 105 -9.36 15.15 17.27
CA ASP A 105 -9.55 13.97 18.10
C ASP A 105 -8.22 13.49 18.69
N ASP A 106 -7.85 14.10 19.81
CA ASP A 106 -6.66 13.80 20.57
C ASP A 106 -6.60 12.33 21.03
N LYS A 107 -7.74 11.64 21.19
CA LYS A 107 -7.78 10.22 21.60
C LYS A 107 -7.38 9.31 20.45
N ALA A 108 -7.84 9.59 19.23
CA ALA A 108 -7.44 8.84 18.05
C ALA A 108 -5.93 9.00 17.77
N LEU A 109 -5.42 10.22 17.89
CA LEU A 109 -4.00 10.52 17.67
C LEU A 109 -3.08 9.96 18.76
N SER A 110 -3.53 9.90 20.02
CA SER A 110 -2.72 9.37 21.12
C SER A 110 -2.65 7.83 21.21
N ARG A 111 -3.35 7.11 20.32
CA ARG A 111 -3.25 5.64 20.21
C ARG A 111 -1.93 5.16 19.60
N ALA A 112 -1.22 6.00 18.85
CA ALA A 112 0.06 5.60 18.28
C ALA A 112 1.18 5.65 19.33
N PRO A 113 1.91 4.54 19.56
CA PRO A 113 3.05 4.51 20.47
C PRO A 113 4.12 5.55 20.08
N GLY A 114 4.49 6.42 21.03
CA GLY A 114 5.49 7.48 20.85
C GLY A 114 4.93 8.90 20.86
N LEU A 115 3.60 9.09 20.82
CA LEU A 115 2.97 10.39 21.03
C LEU A 115 2.67 10.61 22.51
N GLY A 116 3.57 11.29 23.22
CA GLY A 116 3.30 11.72 24.60
C GLY A 116 2.08 12.64 24.69
N LYS A 117 1.28 12.50 25.76
CA LYS A 117 0.03 13.26 26.02
C LYS A 117 0.14 14.80 26.00
N LYS A 118 1.34 15.38 25.89
CA LYS A 118 1.57 16.84 25.80
C LYS A 118 2.01 17.32 24.41
N ALA A 119 2.35 16.41 23.49
CA ALA A 119 2.89 16.75 22.17
C ALA A 119 1.79 17.10 21.14
N HIS A 120 0.65 16.41 21.16
CA HIS A 120 -0.43 16.56 20.17
C HIS A 120 -1.05 17.97 20.16
N ARG A 121 -1.35 18.53 21.34
CA ARG A 121 -2.17 19.75 21.46
C ARG A 121 -1.48 21.01 20.92
N LYS A 122 -0.15 21.03 20.89
CA LYS A 122 0.65 22.17 20.43
C LYS A 122 1.16 22.00 19.00
N SER A 123 1.41 20.77 18.57
CA SER A 123 1.88 20.49 17.21
C SER A 123 0.75 20.55 16.20
N PHE A 124 -0.42 20.00 16.55
CA PHE A 124 -1.58 19.98 15.67
C PHE A 124 -2.21 21.37 15.51
N SER A 125 -2.36 22.12 16.62
CA SER A 125 -2.91 23.49 16.58
C SER A 125 -2.04 24.49 15.83
N SER A 126 -0.76 24.18 15.61
CA SER A 126 0.16 24.99 14.81
C SER A 126 -0.01 24.80 13.29
N SER A 127 -0.74 23.77 12.83
CA SER A 127 -1.05 23.58 11.41
C SER A 127 -2.10 24.59 10.98
N LYS A 128 -1.63 25.77 10.55
CA LYS A 128 -2.44 26.95 10.23
C LYS A 128 -3.40 26.80 9.04
N ASP A 129 -3.40 25.67 8.32
CA ASP A 129 -4.25 25.49 7.13
C ASP A 129 -4.87 24.08 7.03
N PRO A 130 -6.18 23.93 7.31
CA PRO A 130 -6.91 22.68 7.12
C PRO A 130 -6.97 22.18 5.67
N SER A 131 -6.71 23.03 4.67
CA SER A 131 -6.67 22.58 3.28
C SER A 131 -5.52 21.60 3.02
N MET A 132 -4.47 21.62 3.86
CA MET A 132 -3.29 20.77 3.69
C MET A 132 -3.59 19.27 3.88
N TRP A 133 -4.59 18.91 4.70
CA TRP A 133 -4.93 17.51 4.96
C TRP A 133 -6.05 16.99 4.03
N ARG A 134 -6.65 17.85 3.19
CA ARG A 134 -7.61 17.39 2.18
C ARG A 134 -6.89 16.51 1.17
N THR A 135 -7.09 15.21 1.30
CA THR A 135 -6.78 14.23 0.26
C THR A 135 -7.67 14.56 -0.94
N SER A 136 -7.11 15.26 -1.93
CA SER A 136 -7.79 15.39 -3.22
C SER A 136 -7.97 13.97 -3.76
N ARG A 137 -9.22 13.53 -3.88
CA ARG A 137 -9.59 12.46 -4.83
C ARG A 137 -9.17 12.97 -6.20
N ASP A 138 -7.93 12.69 -6.60
CA ASP A 138 -7.48 12.88 -7.96
C ASP A 138 -7.84 11.61 -8.74
N PRO A 139 -8.89 11.61 -9.57
CA PRO A 139 -9.31 10.44 -10.35
C PRO A 139 -8.27 10.01 -11.41
N ARG A 140 -7.14 10.71 -11.53
CA ARG A 140 -6.02 10.31 -12.41
C ARG A 140 -5.11 9.25 -11.76
N LEU A 141 -5.16 9.06 -10.45
CA LEU A 141 -4.50 7.95 -9.76
C LEU A 141 -5.40 6.72 -9.86
N ARG A 142 -5.50 6.15 -11.06
CA ARG A 142 -6.14 4.85 -11.22
C ARG A 142 -5.26 3.78 -10.55
N PRO A 143 -5.84 2.79 -9.85
CA PRO A 143 -5.12 1.56 -9.55
C PRO A 143 -4.84 0.89 -10.89
N HIS A 144 -3.63 1.10 -11.43
CA HIS A 144 -3.21 0.44 -12.64
C HIS A 144 -2.97 -1.04 -12.34
N GLY A 145 -3.94 -1.86 -12.74
CA GLY A 145 -3.66 -3.17 -13.33
C GLY A 145 -3.61 -4.34 -12.35
N ILE A 146 -4.80 -4.84 -12.00
CA ILE A 146 -5.01 -6.29 -12.04
C ILE A 146 -4.71 -6.71 -13.48
N VAL A 147 -3.55 -7.33 -13.71
CA VAL A 147 -3.28 -8.02 -14.97
C VAL A 147 -4.04 -9.34 -14.89
N PRO A 148 -4.98 -9.63 -15.81
CA PRO A 148 -5.59 -10.93 -15.85
C PRO A 148 -4.51 -11.96 -16.20
N LEU A 149 -4.45 -13.00 -15.38
CA LEU A 149 -3.81 -14.26 -15.69
C LEU A 149 -4.24 -14.76 -17.09
N ILE A 150 -3.33 -15.52 -17.70
CA ILE A 150 -3.46 -16.42 -18.87
C ILE A 150 -2.85 -15.84 -20.17
N ARG A 151 -1.71 -16.40 -20.61
CA ARG A 151 -1.72 -17.54 -21.56
C ARG A 151 -0.33 -18.14 -21.73
N VAL A 152 -0.14 -19.33 -21.16
CA VAL A 152 0.97 -20.24 -21.52
C VAL A 152 0.84 -20.56 -23.01
N SER A 153 1.99 -20.50 -23.69
CA SER A 153 2.14 -20.60 -25.13
C SER A 153 1.50 -21.85 -25.73
N SER A 154 0.69 -21.62 -26.75
CA SER A 154 0.33 -22.57 -27.79
C SER A 154 1.57 -23.09 -28.52
N ARG A 155 2.11 -24.22 -28.07
CA ARG A 155 3.07 -25.06 -28.83
C ARG A 155 2.78 -26.55 -28.71
N TRP A 156 1.49 -26.90 -28.68
CA TRP A 156 1.00 -28.24 -29.03
C TRP A 156 -0.01 -28.07 -30.15
N TRP A 157 0.54 -28.01 -31.36
CA TRP A 157 -0.21 -28.01 -32.61
C TRP A 157 -0.44 -29.46 -33.03
N LYS A 158 -1.69 -29.74 -33.40
CA LYS A 158 -2.14 -30.76 -34.36
C LYS A 158 -1.97 -32.23 -33.96
N VAL A 159 -3.11 -32.92 -33.79
CA VAL A 159 -3.53 -34.08 -34.61
C VAL A 159 -5.07 -34.24 -34.53
N SER A 160 -5.70 -34.50 -35.69
CA SER A 160 -7.07 -35.01 -35.94
C SER A 160 -8.23 -33.99 -35.89
N CYS A 161 -8.67 -33.44 -37.03
CA CYS A 161 -9.71 -33.95 -37.95
C CYS A 161 -11.15 -33.70 -37.45
N ARG A 162 -11.82 -32.65 -37.97
CA ARG A 162 -12.77 -32.69 -39.11
C ARG A 162 -14.05 -33.49 -38.86
N SER A 163 -15.13 -32.74 -38.64
CA SER A 163 -16.43 -32.82 -39.33
C SER A 163 -17.06 -34.20 -39.56
N ALA A 164 -18.05 -34.52 -38.73
CA ALA A 164 -19.31 -35.22 -39.05
C ALA A 164 -20.22 -35.00 -37.82
N GLY A 165 -21.39 -34.39 -37.91
CA GLY A 165 -22.56 -34.94 -38.57
C GLY A 165 -23.56 -35.42 -37.51
N THR A 166 -24.83 -34.99 -37.63
CA THR A 166 -26.04 -35.62 -37.10
C THR A 166 -26.34 -35.66 -35.59
N ASN A 167 -27.32 -34.83 -35.20
CA ASN A 167 -28.65 -35.23 -34.72
C ASN A 167 -28.77 -36.28 -33.59
N ARG A 168 -29.13 -35.85 -32.37
CA ARG A 168 -30.11 -36.49 -31.45
C ARG A 168 -30.30 -35.58 -30.21
N MET A 169 -31.48 -35.03 -29.98
CA MET A 169 -32.49 -35.55 -29.03
C MET A 169 -31.90 -35.86 -27.63
N ARG A 170 -32.38 -35.35 -26.50
CA ARG A 170 -33.77 -35.03 -26.12
C ARG A 170 -33.77 -34.14 -24.87
N ARG A 171 -34.67 -33.15 -24.88
CA ARG A 171 -35.23 -32.48 -23.70
C ARG A 171 -35.95 -33.49 -22.81
N ARG A 172 -35.79 -33.41 -21.48
CA ARG A 172 -36.67 -34.09 -20.53
C ARG A 172 -36.88 -33.21 -19.29
N LEU A 173 -37.96 -32.42 -19.31
CA LEU A 173 -38.60 -31.84 -18.14
C LEU A 173 -40.12 -32.06 -18.29
N LEU A 174 -40.63 -32.93 -17.43
CA LEU A 174 -41.90 -32.87 -16.67
C LEU A 174 -43.12 -32.19 -17.30
N ARG A 175 -44.22 -32.95 -17.49
CA ARG A 175 -45.54 -32.80 -16.83
C ARG A 175 -46.67 -33.46 -17.64
N THR A 176 -47.58 -34.08 -16.88
CA THR A 176 -48.96 -34.55 -17.17
C THR A 176 -49.16 -35.64 -18.21
#